data_AF-A0A8E0RRK4-F1
#
_entry.id   AF-A0A8E0RRK4-F1
#
_cell.length_a   1.000
_cell.length_b   1.000
_cell.length_c   1.000
_cell.angle_alpha   90.00
_cell.angle_beta   90.00
_cell.angle_gamma   90.00
#
_symmetry.space_group_name_H-M   'P 1'
#
loop_
_entity.id
_entity.type
_entity.pdbx_description
1 polymer ?
#
loop_
_entity_poly.entity_id
_entity_poly.type
_entity_poly.pdbx_seq_one_letter_code
_entity_poly.pdbx_strand_id
1 'polypeptide(L)' 'MQDLFKAFERHQYYAIRDLVLLTKQPLNYLTEILKEIAIFNPRAPHKNMWELKPEYRHYTEQGANADAASSAAGAEK' A
#
# COMPACT_ATOMS: atom_id res chain seq x y z
N MET A 1 -8.89 -1.81 3.56
CA MET A 1 -7.49 -2.05 3.13
C MET A 1 -7.28 -3.43 2.53
N GLN A 2 -7.86 -4.50 3.09
CA GLN A 2 -7.71 -5.88 2.60
C GLN A 2 -8.05 -6.05 1.11
N ASP A 3 -9.14 -5.42 0.62
CA ASP A 3 -9.55 -5.50 -0.80
C ASP A 3 -8.55 -4.86 -1.77
N LEU A 4 -7.84 -3.82 -1.32
CA LEU A 4 -6.86 -3.11 -2.14
C LEU A 4 -5.64 -4.00 -2.39
N PHE A 5 -5.07 -4.58 -1.34
CA PHE A 5 -3.94 -5.50 -1.45
C PHE A 5 -4.29 -6.72 -2.29
N LYS A 6 -5.47 -7.31 -2.07
CA LYS A 6 -5.97 -8.44 -2.85
C LYS A 6 -6.16 -8.13 -4.34
N ALA A 7 -6.49 -6.88 -4.68
CA ALA A 7 -6.50 -6.43 -6.06
C ALA A 7 -5.07 -6.46 -6.62
N PHE A 8 -4.13 -5.83 -5.91
CA PHE A 8 -2.74 -5.73 -6.34
C PHE A 8 -1.99 -7.06 -6.42
N GLU A 9 -2.41 -8.08 -5.67
CA GLU A 9 -1.93 -9.46 -5.82
C GLU A 9 -2.27 -10.07 -7.19
N ARG A 10 -3.39 -9.66 -7.80
CA ARG A 10 -3.79 -10.15 -9.12
C ARG A 10 -3.18 -9.35 -10.26
N HIS A 11 -3.05 -8.03 -10.09
CA HIS A 11 -2.39 -7.15 -11.04
C HIS A 11 -1.56 -6.09 -10.32
N GLN A 12 -0.29 -5.99 -10.67
CA GLN A 12 0.61 -5.00 -10.06
C GLN A 12 0.23 -3.55 -10.37
N TYR A 13 -0.54 -3.31 -11.44
CA TYR A 13 -0.89 -1.98 -11.93
C TYR A 13 -2.40 -1.82 -12.02
N TYR A 14 -2.93 -0.78 -11.39
CA TYR A 14 -4.34 -0.44 -11.48
C TYR A 14 -4.55 1.04 -11.76
N ALA A 15 -5.54 1.35 -12.61
CA ALA A 15 -6.07 2.69 -12.70
C ALA A 15 -6.91 3.02 -11.47
N ILE A 16 -6.88 4.27 -11.03
CA ILE A 16 -7.66 4.71 -9.86
C ILE A 16 -9.17 4.45 -10.01
N ARG A 17 -9.69 4.53 -11.25
CA ARG A 17 -11.10 4.26 -11.56
C ARG A 17 -11.47 2.80 -11.31
N ASP A 18 -10.62 1.86 -11.70
CA ASP A 18 -10.82 0.44 -11.43
C ASP A 18 -10.81 0.15 -9.93
N LEU A 19 -9.89 0.77 -9.18
CA LEU A 19 -9.84 0.61 -7.72
C LEU A 19 -11.13 1.11 -7.05
N VAL A 20 -11.68 2.24 -7.52
CA VAL A 20 -12.97 2.78 -7.05
C VAL A 20 -14.10 1.77 -7.30
N LEU A 21 -14.16 1.18 -8.50
CA LEU A 21 -15.20 0.21 -8.85
C LEU A 21 -15.06 -1.10 -8.07
N LEU A 22 -13.82 -1.57 -7.89
CA LEU A 22 -13.52 -2.85 -7.24
C LEU A 22 -13.76 -2.79 -5.72
N THR A 23 -13.32 -1.71 -5.08
CA THR A 23 -13.45 -1.52 -3.63
C THR A 23 -14.76 -0.84 -3.23
N LYS A 24 -15.48 -0.25 -4.19
CA LYS A 24 -16.67 0.60 -3.98
C LYS A 24 -16.43 1.76 -3.00
N GLN A 25 -15.19 2.25 -2.93
CA GLN A 25 -14.78 3.36 -2.05
C GLN A 25 -14.63 4.67 -2.81
N PRO A 26 -14.82 5.81 -2.15
CA PRO A 26 -14.68 7.11 -2.80
C PRO A 26 -13.24 7.37 -3.27
N LEU A 27 -13.12 8.08 -4.39
CA LEU A 27 -11.84 8.42 -5.03
C LEU A 27 -10.85 9.07 -4.06
N ASN A 28 -11.34 10.02 -3.25
CA ASN A 28 -10.51 10.80 -2.34
C ASN A 28 -9.76 9.90 -1.35
N TYR A 29 -10.50 8.96 -0.74
CA TYR A 29 -9.96 8.01 0.22
C TYR A 29 -8.88 7.11 -0.41
N LEU A 30 -9.15 6.58 -1.61
CA LEU A 30 -8.16 5.78 -2.34
C LEU A 30 -6.93 6.61 -2.70
N THR A 31 -7.09 7.85 -3.17
CA THR A 31 -5.94 8.69 -3.51
C THR A 31 -5.08 9.06 -2.30
N GLU A 32 -5.66 9.22 -1.11
CA GLU A 32 -4.89 9.48 0.11
C GLU A 32 -4.05 8.26 0.49
N ILE A 33 -4.66 7.08 0.54
CA ILE A 33 -3.94 5.82 0.84
C ILE A 33 -2.86 5.54 -0.20
N LEU A 34 -3.19 5.64 -1.48
CA LEU A 34 -2.26 5.35 -2.57
C LEU A 34 -1.07 6.31 -2.60
N LYS A 35 -1.21 7.57 -2.15
CA LYS A 35 -0.07 8.47 -2.00
C LYS A 35 0.91 7.98 -0.93
N GLU A 36 0.42 7.32 0.11
CA GLU A 36 1.26 6.77 1.17
C GLU A 36 1.95 5.47 0.74
N ILE A 37 1.19 4.51 0.20
CA ILE A 37 1.65 3.12 -0.01
C ILE A 37 1.93 2.74 -1.46
N ALA A 38 1.53 3.55 -2.43
CA ALA A 38 1.67 3.28 -3.86
C ALA A 38 2.49 4.38 -4.57
N ILE A 39 2.85 4.09 -5.81
CA ILE A 39 3.60 4.97 -6.71
C ILE A 39 2.70 5.25 -7.91
N PHE A 40 2.54 6.53 -8.24
CA PHE A 40 1.84 6.95 -9.45
C PHE A 40 2.80 6.96 -10.64
N ASN A 41 2.43 6.27 -11.72
CA ASN A 41 3.21 6.22 -12.95
C ASN A 41 2.67 7.22 -13.99
N PRO A 42 3.32 8.37 -14.20
CA PRO A 42 2.88 9.34 -15.20
C PRO A 42 3.33 9.01 -16.63
N ARG A 43 4.15 7.98 -16.84
CA ARG A 43 4.74 7.64 -18.16
C ARG A 43 4.13 6.36 -18.74
N ALA A 44 4.05 6.31 -20.07
CA ALA A 44 3.76 5.08 -20.80
C ALA A 44 4.87 4.04 -20.54
N PRO A 45 4.58 2.72 -20.56
CA PRO A 45 3.34 2.07 -21.00
C PRO A 45 2.19 2.07 -19.98
N HIS A 46 2.45 2.31 -18.69
CA HIS A 46 1.45 2.22 -17.61
C HIS A 46 0.98 3.61 -17.16
N LYS A 47 0.74 4.49 -18.13
CA LYS A 47 0.43 5.89 -17.89
C LYS A 47 -0.83 6.02 -17.04
N ASN A 48 -0.77 6.86 -16.00
CA ASN A 48 -1.86 7.11 -15.06
C ASN A 48 -2.27 5.90 -14.21
N MET A 49 -1.42 4.88 -14.09
CA MET A 49 -1.64 3.73 -13.21
C MET A 49 -0.90 3.89 -11.88
N TRP A 50 -1.45 3.26 -10.84
CA TRP A 50 -0.84 3.13 -9.54
C TRP A 50 -0.24 1.73 -9.38
N GLU A 51 0.94 1.65 -8.78
CA GLU A 51 1.57 0.39 -8.37
C GLU A 51 1.92 0.41 -6.88
N LEU A 52 1.76 -0.69 -6.16
CA LEU A 52 2.20 -0.75 -4.77
C LEU A 52 3.72 -0.67 -4.68
N LYS A 53 4.20 0.17 -3.75
CA LYS A 53 5.61 0.21 -3.37
C LYS A 53 6.04 -1.19 -2.93
N PRO A 54 7.25 -1.66 -3.31
CA PRO A 54 7.74 -2.99 -2.93
C PRO A 54 7.79 -3.18 -1.41
N GLU A 55 8.02 -2.11 -0.66
CA GLU A 55 8.03 -2.08 0.81
C GLU A 55 6.69 -2.45 1.44
N TYR A 56 5.57 -2.15 0.77
CA TYR A 56 4.22 -2.42 1.29
C TYR A 56 3.63 -3.74 0.78
N ARG A 57 4.35 -4.47 -0.09
CA ARG A 57 3.95 -5.82 -0.53
C ARG A 57 3.95 -6.84 0.61
N HIS A 58 4.68 -6.53 1.69
CA HIS A 58 4.71 -7.30 2.92
C HIS A 58 4.14 -6.52 4.10
N TYR A 59 3.00 -5.84 3.93
CA TYR A 59 2.20 -5.42 5.08
C TYR A 59 1.48 -6.63 5.70
N THR A 60 2.25 -7.66 6.05
CA THR A 60 1.85 -8.71 6.98
C THR A 60 1.98 -8.09 8.37
N GLU A 61 0.84 -7.65 8.90
CA GLU A 61 0.51 -7.66 10.34
C GLU A 61 1.52 -7.11 11.37
N GLN A 62 2.50 -6.27 11.03
CA GLN A 62 3.39 -5.69 12.05
C GLN A 62 2.80 -4.48 12.81
N GLY A 63 1.55 -4.09 12.53
CA GLY A 63 0.88 -2.95 13.18
C GLY A 63 -0.21 -3.30 14.21
N ALA A 64 -0.59 -4.57 14.35
CA ALA A 64 -1.65 -4.98 15.28
C ALA A 64 -1.15 -5.72 16.53
N ASN A 65 0.15 -6.01 16.63
CA ASN A 65 0.73 -6.66 17.80
C ASN A 65 2.23 -6.37 17.95
N ALA A 66 2.59 -5.13 18.30
CA ALA A 66 3.96 -4.77 18.70
C ALA A 66 4.01 -3.69 19.79
N ASP A 67 2.96 -3.58 20.60
CA ASP A 67 3.05 -2.99 21.95
C ASP A 67 3.29 -4.15 22.93
N ALA A 68 4.50 -4.74 22.90
CA ALA A 68 5.05 -5.64 23.94
C ALA A 68 6.42 -6.23 23.53
N ALA A 69 7.47 -5.40 23.41
CA ALA A 69 8.85 -5.87 23.55
C ALA A 69 9.81 -4.72 23.87
N SER A 70 9.73 -4.29 25.12
CA SER A 70 10.83 -3.91 26.01
C SER A 70 12.08 -3.23 25.43
N SER A 71 12.22 -1.96 25.82
CA SER A 71 13.45 -1.33 26.28
C SER A 71 14.42 -2.29 26.99
N ALA A 72 15.70 -2.31 26.60
CA ALA A 72 16.86 -2.40 27.52
C ALA A 72 18.22 -2.43 26.76
N ALA A 73 19.14 -1.55 27.20
CA ALA A 73 20.61 -1.65 27.22
C ALA A 73 21.36 -1.95 25.91
N GLY A 74 22.40 -1.22 25.49
CA GLY A 74 23.58 -0.73 26.22
C GLY A 74 24.75 -0.92 25.23
N ALA A 75 25.45 0.14 24.88
CA ALA A 75 26.84 0.39 25.28
C ALA A 75 27.87 -0.66 24.82
N GLU A 76 28.83 -0.17 24.02
CA GLU A 76 30.27 -0.46 24.15
C GLU A 76 30.80 -1.82 23.64
N LYS A 77 31.56 -1.82 22.54
CA LYS A 77 33.04 -1.75 22.55
C LYS A 77 33.62 -1.83 21.13
#